data_AF-A0A534AZD6-F1
#
_entry.id   AF-A0A534AZD6-F1
#
_cell.length_a   1.000
_cell.length_b   1.000
_cell.length_c   1.000
_cell.angle_alpha   90.00
_cell.angle_beta   90.00
_cell.angle_gamma   90.00
#
_symmetry.space_group_name_H-M   'P 1'
#
loop_
_entity.id
_entity.type
_entity.pdbx_description
1 polymer ?
#
loop_
_entity_poly.entity_id
_entity_poly.type
_entity_poly.pdbx_seq_one_letter_code
_entity_poly.pdbx_strand_id
1 'polypeptide(L)'
;MTDTTLATELLMVHRCLEALREAAPGARQLQARIVAHLADAPHARGVSETVIKLVHHYLVDAGVEVLPEDVAQGPVRALRFRPSMGWVHTRA
;
A
#
# COMPACT_ATOMS: atom_id res chain seq x y z
N MET A 1 10.75 2.03 -14.12
CA MET A 1 10.12 0.72 -13.92
C MET A 1 9.50 0.30 -15.24
N THR A 2 9.52 -0.99 -15.57
CA THR A 2 8.77 -1.54 -16.72
C THR A 2 7.46 -2.14 -16.22
N ASP A 3 6.42 -2.16 -17.06
CA ASP A 3 5.09 -2.67 -16.72
C ASP A 3 5.11 -4.12 -16.23
N THR A 4 6.07 -4.92 -16.71
CA THR A 4 6.28 -6.32 -16.30
C THR A 4 6.73 -6.48 -14.85
N THR A 5 7.59 -5.58 -14.34
CA THR A 5 8.00 -5.59 -12.94
C THR A 5 6.81 -5.23 -12.06
N LEU A 6 6.07 -4.19 -12.43
CA LEU A 6 4.90 -3.72 -11.68
C LEU A 6 3.80 -4.79 -11.62
N ALA A 7 3.54 -5.48 -12.73
CA ALA A 7 2.58 -6.58 -12.78
C ALA A 7 2.98 -7.74 -11.86
N THR A 8 4.27 -8.07 -11.79
CA THR A 8 4.79 -9.13 -10.91
C THR A 8 4.61 -8.78 -9.44
N GLU A 9 4.91 -7.53 -9.05
CA GLU A 9 4.73 -7.03 -7.68
C GLU A 9 3.25 -7.05 -7.27
N LEU A 10 2.34 -6.59 -8.15
CA LEU A 10 0.90 -6.68 -7.89
C LEU A 10 0.41 -8.12 -7.75
N LEU A 11 1.01 -9.07 -8.49
CA LEU A 11 0.67 -10.48 -8.39
C LEU A 11 1.07 -11.06 -7.02
N MET A 12 2.14 -10.55 -6.40
CA MET A 12 2.48 -10.89 -5.02
C MET A 12 1.48 -10.31 -4.03
N VAL A 13 1.05 -9.05 -4.21
CA VAL A 13 -0.02 -8.45 -3.39
C VAL A 13 -1.29 -9.28 -3.48
N HIS A 14 -1.67 -9.73 -4.68
CA HIS A 14 -2.82 -10.59 -4.88
C HIS A 14 -2.75 -11.86 -4.03
N ARG A 15 -1.63 -12.58 -4.12
CA ARG A 15 -1.43 -13.82 -3.37
C ARG A 15 -1.47 -13.60 -1.86
N CYS A 16 -0.96 -12.47 -1.38
CA CYS A 16 -1.06 -12.12 0.04
C CYS A 16 -2.52 -11.91 0.48
N LEU A 17 -3.34 -11.24 -0.34
CA LEU A 17 -4.75 -11.03 -0.05
C LEU A 17 -5.53 -12.35 -0.03
N GLU A 18 -5.27 -13.24 -1.00
CA GLU A 18 -5.90 -14.57 -1.02
C GLU A 18 -5.48 -15.41 0.18
N ALA A 19 -4.20 -15.47 0.53
CA ALA A 19 -3.72 -16.18 1.72
C ALA A 19 -4.35 -15.64 3.02
N LEU A 20 -4.53 -14.31 3.12
CA LEU A 20 -5.23 -13.70 4.27
C LEU A 20 -6.70 -14.11 4.34
N ARG A 21 -7.40 -14.17 3.20
CA ARG A 21 -8.80 -14.60 3.11
C ARG A 21 -8.96 -16.07 3.46
N GLU A 22 -8.05 -16.91 3.00
CA GLU A 22 -8.02 -18.34 3.34
C GLU A 22 -7.80 -18.54 4.85
N ALA A 23 -6.83 -17.81 5.42
CA ALA A 23 -6.50 -17.92 6.84
C ALA A 23 -7.60 -17.33 7.75
N ALA A 24 -8.32 -16.32 7.29
CA ALA A 24 -9.41 -15.67 8.02
C ALA A 24 -10.63 -15.42 7.13
N PRO A 25 -11.47 -16.45 6.88
CA PRO A 25 -12.65 -16.34 6.00
C PRO A 25 -13.72 -15.33 6.48
N GLY A 26 -13.68 -14.97 7.77
CA GLY A 26 -14.51 -13.95 8.39
C GLY A 26 -14.03 -12.51 8.16
N ALA A 27 -12.78 -12.32 7.69
CA ALA A 27 -12.20 -11.01 7.38
C ALA A 27 -12.73 -10.46 6.04
N ARG A 28 -14.06 -10.33 5.93
CA ARG A 28 -14.75 -9.80 4.74
C ARG A 28 -14.56 -8.30 4.55
N GLN A 29 -14.02 -7.63 5.57
CA GLN A 29 -13.79 -6.18 5.61
C GLN A 29 -12.30 -5.93 5.73
N LEU A 30 -11.56 -6.25 4.66
CA LEU A 30 -10.15 -5.92 4.60
C LEU A 30 -10.00 -4.41 4.40
N GLN A 31 -9.12 -3.81 5.20
CA GLN A 31 -8.73 -2.42 5.08
C GLN A 31 -7.25 -2.33 4.71
N ALA A 32 -6.90 -1.37 3.87
CA ALA A 32 -5.52 -1.08 3.51
C ALA A 32 -5.21 0.40 3.69
N ARG A 33 -3.96 0.71 4.00
CA ARG A 33 -3.44 2.08 4.00
C ARG A 33 -2.09 2.09 3.31
N ILE A 34 -1.94 2.96 2.32
CA ILE A 34 -0.69 3.12 1.58
C ILE A 34 0.13 4.21 2.27
N VAL A 35 1.38 3.90 2.61
CA VAL A 35 2.32 4.84 3.20
C VAL A 35 3.58 4.85 2.37
N ALA A 36 3.99 6.04 1.91
CA ALA A 36 5.17 6.22 1.06
C ALA A 36 6.06 7.34 1.60
N HIS A 37 7.36 7.05 1.67
CA HIS A 37 8.40 8.02 2.00
C HIS A 37 9.33 8.15 0.81
N LEU A 38 9.47 9.37 0.31
CA LEU A 38 10.20 9.66 -0.91
C LEU A 38 11.42 10.50 -0.57
N ALA A 39 12.55 10.14 -1.16
CA ALA A 39 13.72 11.01 -1.15
C ALA A 39 13.36 12.36 -1.78
N ASP A 40 14.02 13.42 -1.30
CA ASP A 40 13.89 14.76 -1.87
C ASP A 40 14.69 14.82 -3.20
N ALA A 41 14.11 14.22 -4.24
CA ALA A 41 14.70 14.12 -5.57
C ALA A 41 13.71 14.60 -6.64
N PRO A 42 14.20 15.26 -7.71
CA PRO A 42 13.38 15.63 -8.85
C PRO A 42 12.69 14.38 -9.41
N HIS A 43 11.39 14.50 -9.71
CA HIS A 43 10.53 13.44 -10.25
C HIS A 43 10.11 12.30 -9.31
N ALA A 44 10.67 12.19 -8.09
CA ALA A 44 10.29 11.13 -7.15
C ALA A 44 8.79 11.13 -6.83
N ARG A 45 8.21 12.33 -6.68
CA ARG A 45 6.77 12.52 -6.45
C ARG A 45 5.92 12.01 -7.61
N GLY A 46 6.22 12.41 -8.85
CA GLY A 46 5.43 12.01 -10.01
C GLY A 46 5.41 10.50 -10.23
N VAL A 47 6.59 9.85 -10.12
CA VAL A 47 6.68 8.39 -10.23
C VAL A 47 5.92 7.70 -9.11
N SER A 48 6.03 8.20 -7.87
CA SER A 48 5.30 7.62 -6.74
C SER A 48 3.78 7.74 -6.89
N GLU A 49 3.27 8.87 -7.38
CA GLU A 49 1.83 9.08 -7.57
C GLU A 49 1.25 8.07 -8.57
N THR A 50 1.99 7.73 -9.63
CA THR A 50 1.59 6.69 -10.58
C THR A 50 1.52 5.32 -9.92
N VAL A 51 2.56 4.93 -9.16
CA VAL A 51 2.61 3.63 -8.48
C VAL A 51 1.51 3.53 -7.44
N ILE A 52 1.32 4.57 -6.63
CA ILE A 52 0.32 4.62 -5.56
C ILE A 52 -1.08 4.50 -6.15
N LYS A 53 -1.41 5.26 -7.20
CA LYS A 53 -2.72 5.15 -7.88
C LYS A 53 -2.98 3.75 -8.43
N LEU A 54 -1.96 3.11 -9.00
CA LEU A 54 -2.09 1.77 -9.54
C LEU A 54 -2.33 0.72 -8.45
N VAL A 55 -1.59 0.79 -7.34
CA VAL A 55 -1.82 -0.07 -6.17
C VAL A 55 -3.20 0.21 -5.55
N HIS A 56 -3.60 1.48 -5.45
CA HIS A 56 -4.92 1.88 -4.95
C HIS A 56 -6.03 1.25 -5.79
N HIS A 57 -6.00 1.43 -7.12
CA HIS A 57 -7.01 0.82 -8.01
C HIS A 57 -7.03 -0.70 -7.86
N TYR A 58 -5.87 -1.35 -7.82
CA TYR A 58 -5.79 -2.79 -7.62
C TYR A 58 -6.45 -3.25 -6.30
N LEU A 59 -6.21 -2.55 -5.20
CA LEU A 59 -6.81 -2.87 -3.89
C LEU A 59 -8.33 -2.69 -3.90
N VAL A 60 -8.82 -1.63 -4.54
CA VAL A 60 -10.25 -1.38 -4.72
C VAL A 60 -10.89 -2.48 -5.57
N ASP A 61 -10.26 -2.88 -6.67
CA ASP A 61 -10.74 -3.97 -7.53
C ASP A 61 -10.76 -5.32 -6.79
N ALA A 62 -9.81 -5.51 -5.87
CA ALA A 62 -9.80 -6.67 -4.97
C ALA A 62 -10.87 -6.58 -3.88
N GLY A 63 -11.64 -5.48 -3.75
CA GLY A 63 -12.67 -5.32 -2.71
C GLY A 63 -12.11 -4.96 -1.33
N VAL A 64 -10.92 -4.36 -1.28
CA VAL A 64 -10.30 -3.84 -0.04
C VAL A 64 -10.69 -2.38 0.13
N GLU A 65 -11.09 -1.99 1.35
CA GLU A 65 -11.35 -0.59 1.69
C GLU A 65 -10.02 0.15 1.87
N VAL A 66 -9.72 1.11 1.00
CA VAL A 66 -8.47 1.88 1.05
C VAL A 66 -8.67 3.16 1.87
N LEU A 67 -7.95 3.25 2.99
CA LEU A 67 -7.89 4.42 3.85
C LEU A 67 -6.99 5.52 3.23
N PRO A 68 -7.11 6.79 3.66
CA PRO A 68 -6.30 7.88 3.15
C PRO A 68 -4.80 7.59 3.18
N GLU A 69 -4.16 7.82 2.04
CA GLU A 69 -2.73 7.63 1.81
C GLU A 69 -1.90 8.61 2.67
N ASP A 70 -0.76 8.16 3.19
CA ASP A 70 0.23 9.03 3.88
C ASP A 70 1.52 9.07 3.05
N VAL A 71 1.66 10.13 2.25
CA VAL A 71 2.81 10.35 1.37
C VAL A 71 3.60 11.54 1.89
N ALA A 72 4.88 11.31 2.19
CA ALA A 72 5.78 12.38 2.64
C ALA A 72 7.11 12.35 1.88
N GLN A 73 7.68 13.53 1.67
CA GLN A 73 9.04 13.70 1.16
C GLN A 73 9.99 14.08 2.30
N GLY A 74 11.27 13.69 2.17
CA GLY A 74 12.31 14.08 3.11
C GLY A 74 12.90 12.89 3.88
N PRO A 75 13.31 13.06 5.16
CA PRO A 75 14.00 12.01 5.91
C PRO A 75 13.10 10.78 6.15
N VAL A 76 13.73 9.63 6.36
CA VAL A 76 13.05 8.36 6.66
C VAL A 76 12.20 8.52 7.92
N ARG A 77 10.93 8.12 7.83
CA ARG A 77 9.97 8.14 8.94
C ARG A 77 9.82 6.75 9.53
N ALA A 78 9.67 6.68 10.84
CA ALA A 78 9.41 5.42 11.53
C ALA A 78 7.94 5.00 11.36
N LEU A 79 7.73 3.77 10.91
CA LEU A 79 6.40 3.17 10.74
C LEU A 79 6.07 2.23 11.89
N ARG A 80 4.91 2.44 12.52
CA ARG A 80 4.35 1.52 13.51
C ARG A 80 2.98 1.04 13.07
N PHE A 81 2.89 -0.22 12.70
CA PHE A 81 1.62 -0.88 12.40
C PHE A 81 1.12 -1.66 13.62
N ARG A 82 -0.14 -1.45 14.00
CA ARG A 82 -0.86 -2.20 15.03
C ARG A 82 -2.07 -2.88 14.38
N PRO A 83 -1.94 -4.14 13.91
CA PRO A 83 -2.98 -4.84 13.17
C PRO A 83 -4.29 -4.95 13.94
N SER A 84 -4.22 -5.22 15.24
CA SER A 84 -5.40 -5.39 16.11
C SER A 84 -6.27 -4.13 16.27
N MET A 85 -5.76 -2.95 15.87
CA MET A 85 -6.53 -1.70 15.89
C MET A 85 -6.69 -1.09 14.49
N GLY A 86 -6.21 -1.75 13.43
CA GLY A 86 -6.20 -1.16 12.08
C GLY A 86 -5.36 0.11 11.98
N TRP A 87 -4.40 0.31 12.88
CA TRP A 87 -3.67 1.59 13.01
C TRP A 87 -2.28 1.53 12.40
N VAL A 88 -1.98 2.48 11.52
CA VAL A 88 -0.63 2.78 11.05
C VAL A 88 -0.26 4.17 11.53
N HIS A 89 0.78 4.27 12.35
CA HIS A 89 1.31 5.54 12.84
C HIS A 89 2.68 5.80 12.20
N THR A 90 2.84 7.01 11.70
CA THR A 90 4.06 7.50 11.07
C THR A 90 4.66 8.58 11.98
N ARG A 91 5.89 8.38 12.46
CA ARG A 91 6.61 9.41 13.23
C ARG A 91 7.63 10.10 12.32
N ALA A 92 7.59 11.42 12.31
CA ALA A 92 8.62 12.28 11.73
C ALA A 92 9.92 12.16 12.51
#